data_AF-A0A839NET7-F1
#
_entry.id   AF-A0A839NET7-F1
#
_cell.length_a   1.000
_cell.length_b   1.000
_cell.length_c   1.000
_cell.angle_alpha   90.00
_cell.angle_beta   90.00
_cell.angle_gamma   90.00
#
_symmetry.space_group_name_H-M   'P 1'
#
loop_
_entity.id
_entity.type
_entity.pdbx_description
1 polymer ?
#
loop_
_entity_poly.entity_id
_entity_poly.type
_entity_poly.pdbx_seq_one_letter_code
_entity_poly.pdbx_strand_id
1 'polypeptide(L)'
;MRIPAINIRYILILFIGAIVFQSCTKTTPEEPKVIPEPEPEKGPDPIKDQTYVYSSESQLEFGLYQNNALISSFGQTDQEKKFKNRPKYFRPQAMTLKKDSLFITKAGGYKESYKIKWEKEDLFIYQDQNKDWKHFATKNDKNEISLNIALYNSQLKSENSNALRSGQLYNPSSINDILSDKSRAAMKTIWLKIKIIYVPENVKS
;
A
#
# COMPACT_ATOMS: atom_id res chain seq x y z
N MET A 1 -27.15 67.77 -14.29
CA MET A 1 -26.84 67.30 -12.91
C MET A 1 -25.32 67.16 -12.83
N ARG A 2 -24.60 68.27 -12.58
CA ARG A 2 -23.96 68.69 -11.31
C ARG A 2 -22.96 67.68 -10.71
N ILE A 3 -21.71 67.89 -11.14
CA ILE A 3 -20.39 67.90 -10.49
C ILE A 3 -19.79 66.58 -9.93
N PRO A 4 -18.48 66.35 -10.18
CA PRO A 4 -17.76 65.09 -9.96
C PRO A 4 -16.68 65.21 -8.85
N ALA A 5 -15.80 64.20 -8.82
CA ALA A 5 -14.42 64.20 -8.36
C ALA A 5 -14.15 64.18 -6.84
N ILE A 6 -13.48 63.11 -6.41
CA ILE A 6 -12.46 63.20 -5.36
C ILE A 6 -11.15 62.69 -5.95
N ASN A 7 -10.18 63.58 -5.90
CA ASN A 7 -8.81 63.43 -6.31
C ASN A 7 -7.96 63.47 -5.02
N ILE A 8 -6.69 63.05 -5.12
CA ILE A 8 -5.55 63.60 -4.37
C ILE A 8 -5.14 62.93 -3.04
N ARG A 9 -3.95 62.32 -3.14
CA ARG A 9 -2.76 62.37 -2.26
C ARG A 9 -2.59 61.37 -1.12
N TYR A 10 -1.63 60.46 -1.36
CA TYR A 10 -0.52 60.08 -0.48
C TYR A 10 -0.42 60.85 0.84
N ILE A 11 -0.44 60.12 1.95
CA ILE A 11 0.26 60.50 3.18
C ILE A 11 0.97 59.25 3.74
N LEU A 12 2.29 59.25 3.56
CA LEU A 12 3.28 58.44 4.25
C LEU A 12 3.49 59.09 5.63
N ILE A 13 3.33 58.36 6.74
CA ILE A 13 3.85 58.80 8.04
C ILE A 13 4.72 57.69 8.62
N LEU A 14 6.02 57.89 8.44
CA LEU A 14 7.09 57.44 9.31
C LEU A 14 6.87 58.00 10.72
N PHE A 15 6.80 57.13 11.73
CA PHE A 15 7.12 57.53 13.10
C PHE A 15 8.49 56.99 13.49
N ILE A 16 9.48 57.86 13.35
CA ILE A 16 10.76 57.82 14.05
C ILE A 16 10.48 58.28 15.48
N GLY A 17 10.84 57.47 16.48
CA GLY A 17 10.67 57.78 17.89
C GLY A 17 11.93 57.47 18.70
N ALA A 18 12.79 58.49 18.79
CA ALA A 18 13.79 58.80 19.81
C ALA A 18 14.70 57.68 20.37
N ILE A 19 15.97 57.77 19.97
CA ILE A 19 17.14 57.32 20.73
C ILE A 19 17.20 58.09 22.06
N VAL A 20 17.37 57.37 23.17
CA VAL A 20 17.92 57.94 24.40
C VAL A 20 19.22 57.19 24.71
N PHE A 21 20.35 57.85 24.43
CA PHE A 21 21.64 57.49 25.01
C PHE A 21 21.64 57.94 26.47
N GLN A 22 21.69 56.99 27.40
CA GLN A 22 22.24 57.22 28.73
C GLN A 22 23.43 56.30 28.94
N SER A 23 24.60 56.91 28.87
CA SER A 23 25.84 56.42 29.47
C SER A 23 25.74 56.60 30.98
N CYS A 24 25.97 55.55 31.76
CA CYS A 24 26.98 55.60 32.83
C CYS A 24 27.16 54.27 33.55
N THR A 25 28.45 53.99 33.78
CA THR A 25 29.06 53.22 34.88
C THR A 25 28.87 51.71 34.96
N LYS A 26 30.02 51.06 34.81
CA LYS A 26 30.36 49.67 35.10
C LYS A 26 29.82 49.18 36.44
N THR A 27 29.07 48.09 36.41
CA THR A 27 29.05 47.07 37.45
C THR A 27 28.83 45.72 36.77
N THR A 28 29.79 44.82 36.96
CA THR A 28 29.81 43.45 36.43
C THR A 28 28.53 42.71 36.87
N PRO A 29 27.68 42.23 35.95
CA PRO A 29 26.63 41.29 36.30
C PRO A 29 27.24 39.89 36.38
N GLU A 30 26.98 39.17 37.47
CA GLU A 30 27.33 37.75 37.62
C GLU A 30 26.83 36.93 36.42
N GLU A 31 27.68 36.00 35.95
CA GLU A 31 27.30 35.05 34.90
C GLU A 31 26.04 34.27 35.32
N PRO A 32 25.01 34.17 34.45
CA PRO A 32 23.86 33.33 34.73
C PRO A 32 24.32 31.87 34.85
N LYS A 33 23.98 31.21 35.96
CA LYS A 33 24.17 29.76 36.08
C LYS A 33 23.48 29.06 34.91
N VAL A 34 24.26 28.41 34.06
CA VAL A 34 23.78 27.54 32.99
C VAL A 34 22.95 26.42 33.62
N ILE A 35 21.63 26.49 33.45
CA ILE A 35 20.75 25.34 33.68
C ILE A 35 21.09 24.34 32.57
N PRO A 36 21.46 23.08 32.89
CA PRO A 36 21.68 22.07 31.86
C PRO A 36 20.41 21.95 31.02
N GLU A 37 20.53 22.17 29.72
CA GLU A 37 19.45 21.91 28.77
C GLU A 37 19.03 20.44 28.95
N PRO A 38 17.74 20.13 29.17
CA PRO A 38 17.31 18.74 29.31
C PRO A 38 17.70 17.98 28.04
N GLU A 39 18.37 16.83 28.22
CA GLU A 39 18.69 15.95 27.10
C GLU A 39 17.43 15.76 26.24
N PRO A 40 17.50 15.98 24.92
CA PRO A 40 16.33 15.80 24.06
C PRO A 40 15.81 14.38 24.27
N GLU A 41 14.54 14.27 24.65
CA GLU A 41 13.85 12.99 24.76
C GLU A 41 14.15 12.20 23.49
N LYS A 42 14.76 11.01 23.64
CA LYS A 42 14.97 10.12 22.51
C LYS A 42 13.60 9.89 21.87
N GLY A 43 13.41 10.45 20.68
CA GLY A 43 12.24 10.18 19.86
C GLY A 43 12.08 8.66 19.72
N PRO A 44 10.85 8.17 19.52
CA PRO A 44 10.60 6.73 19.44
C PRO A 44 11.55 6.10 18.42
N ASP A 45 12.16 4.97 18.82
CA ASP A 45 13.11 4.24 17.97
C ASP A 45 12.51 4.06 16.57
N PRO A 46 13.28 4.32 15.49
CA PRO A 46 12.78 4.15 14.14
C PRO A 46 12.31 2.70 13.99
N ILE A 47 11.03 2.52 13.66
CA ILE A 47 10.44 1.22 13.34
C ILE A 47 11.35 0.56 12.30
N LYS A 48 12.08 -0.47 12.72
CA LYS A 48 13.06 -1.13 11.87
C LYS A 48 12.32 -1.73 10.68
N ASP A 49 12.77 -1.37 9.48
CA ASP A 49 12.27 -1.95 8.24
C ASP A 49 12.31 -3.48 8.35
N GLN A 50 11.19 -4.14 8.10
CA GLN A 50 11.08 -5.59 8.18
C GLN A 50 10.80 -6.17 6.80
N THR A 51 11.71 -7.02 6.32
CA THR A 51 11.53 -7.77 5.08
C THR A 51 11.03 -9.18 5.38
N TYR A 52 10.02 -9.60 4.63
CA TYR A 52 9.49 -10.94 4.59
C TYR A 52 9.75 -11.55 3.21
N VAL A 53 10.22 -12.79 3.18
CA VAL A 53 10.58 -13.51 1.96
C VAL A 53 9.72 -14.74 1.79
N TYR A 54 9.46 -15.09 0.53
CA TYR A 54 8.71 -16.28 0.17
C TYR A 54 9.27 -17.52 0.89
N SER A 55 8.39 -18.30 1.52
CA SER A 55 8.74 -19.56 2.20
C SER A 55 8.08 -20.75 1.50
N SER A 56 6.75 -20.79 1.50
CA SER A 56 5.98 -21.92 0.97
C SER A 56 4.64 -21.47 0.43
N GLU A 57 3.97 -22.35 -0.31
CA GLU A 57 2.63 -22.09 -0.82
C GLU A 57 1.78 -23.36 -0.89
N SER A 58 0.46 -23.18 -0.92
CA SER A 58 -0.50 -24.25 -1.16
C SER A 58 -1.64 -23.78 -2.07
N GLN A 59 -2.08 -24.65 -2.97
CA GLN A 59 -3.26 -24.42 -3.79
C GLN A 59 -4.51 -24.55 -2.91
N LEU A 60 -5.30 -23.48 -2.83
CA LEU A 60 -6.59 -23.50 -2.13
C LEU A 60 -7.73 -23.85 -3.07
N GLU A 61 -7.70 -23.32 -4.29
CA GLU A 61 -8.78 -23.45 -5.25
C GLU A 61 -8.23 -23.37 -6.67
N PHE A 62 -8.68 -24.24 -7.56
CA PHE A 62 -8.32 -24.16 -8.96
C PHE A 62 -9.43 -24.77 -9.81
N GLY A 63 -10.06 -23.95 -10.65
CA GLY A 63 -11.22 -24.41 -11.41
C GLY A 63 -11.60 -23.50 -12.57
N LEU A 64 -12.52 -24.00 -13.38
CA LEU A 64 -13.21 -23.27 -14.43
C LEU A 64 -14.59 -22.90 -13.93
N TYR A 65 -14.91 -21.63 -14.05
CA TYR A 65 -16.20 -21.06 -13.69
C TYR A 65 -16.89 -20.47 -14.91
N GLN A 66 -18.21 -20.58 -14.92
CA GLN A 66 -19.08 -19.89 -15.87
C GLN A 66 -20.47 -19.71 -15.22
N ASN A 67 -21.09 -18.56 -15.44
CA ASN A 67 -22.39 -18.18 -14.88
C ASN A 67 -22.45 -18.36 -13.34
N ASN A 68 -21.39 -17.93 -12.65
CA ASN A 68 -21.22 -18.05 -11.20
C ASN A 68 -21.24 -19.50 -10.66
N ALA A 69 -21.09 -20.49 -11.54
CA ALA A 69 -21.02 -21.89 -11.19
C ALA A 69 -19.64 -22.47 -11.50
N LEU A 70 -19.16 -23.36 -10.63
CA LEU A 70 -17.99 -24.19 -10.89
C LEU A 70 -18.37 -25.26 -11.92
N ILE A 71 -17.67 -25.27 -13.05
CA ILE A 71 -17.88 -26.21 -14.15
C ILE A 71 -16.92 -27.40 -14.03
N SER A 72 -15.67 -27.15 -13.64
CA SER A 72 -14.68 -28.20 -13.43
C SER A 72 -13.57 -27.75 -12.48
N SER A 73 -13.06 -28.67 -11.67
CA SER A 73 -11.87 -28.45 -10.83
C SER A 73 -10.60 -28.96 -11.52
N PHE A 74 -9.45 -28.40 -11.13
CA PHE A 74 -8.14 -28.72 -11.69
C PHE A 74 -7.13 -29.12 -10.60
N GLY A 75 -6.19 -29.98 -10.94
CA GLY A 75 -5.09 -30.38 -10.06
C GLY A 75 -3.90 -29.43 -10.11
N GLN A 76 -2.93 -29.60 -9.21
CA GLN A 76 -1.70 -28.79 -9.24
C GLN A 76 -0.93 -28.96 -10.56
N THR A 77 -0.94 -30.15 -11.15
CA THR A 77 -0.30 -30.46 -12.43
C THR A 77 -0.89 -29.69 -13.62
N ASP A 78 -2.11 -29.17 -13.50
CA ASP A 78 -2.76 -28.39 -14.55
C ASP A 78 -2.29 -26.92 -14.58
N GLN A 79 -1.57 -26.44 -13.56
CA GLN A 79 -1.24 -25.01 -13.44
C GLN A 79 -0.39 -24.52 -14.62
N GLU A 80 0.62 -25.29 -15.03
CA GLU A 80 1.47 -24.94 -16.17
C GLU A 80 0.67 -24.89 -17.48
N LYS A 81 -0.25 -25.84 -17.67
CA LYS A 81 -1.12 -25.88 -18.85
C LYS A 81 -2.06 -24.68 -18.94
N LYS A 82 -2.60 -24.21 -17.80
CA LYS A 82 -3.62 -23.15 -17.77
C LYS A 82 -3.05 -21.74 -17.60
N PHE A 83 -1.96 -21.61 -16.86
CA PHE A 83 -1.34 -20.33 -16.49
C PHE A 83 0.12 -20.19 -16.94
N LYS A 84 0.74 -21.23 -17.51
CA LYS A 84 2.17 -21.23 -17.88
C LYS A 84 3.01 -20.83 -16.66
N ASN A 85 3.99 -19.95 -16.86
CA ASN A 85 4.85 -19.42 -15.78
C ASN A 85 4.22 -18.26 -14.99
N ARG A 86 2.97 -17.87 -15.28
CA ARG A 86 2.35 -16.70 -14.65
C ARG A 86 2.31 -16.76 -13.12
N PRO A 87 2.03 -17.91 -12.46
CA PRO A 87 2.07 -18.00 -11.00
C PRO A 87 3.44 -17.64 -10.43
N LYS A 88 4.52 -18.12 -11.05
CA LYS A 88 5.90 -17.80 -10.67
C LYS A 88 6.21 -16.29 -10.77
N TYR A 89 5.76 -15.63 -11.83
CA TYR A 89 6.07 -14.21 -12.06
C TYR A 89 5.22 -13.24 -11.25
N PHE A 90 3.94 -13.58 -11.00
CA PHE A 90 3.01 -12.67 -10.32
C PHE A 90 3.00 -12.86 -8.79
N ARG A 91 3.62 -13.95 -8.30
CA ARG A 91 3.84 -14.19 -6.88
C ARG A 91 4.85 -13.20 -6.28
N PRO A 92 4.49 -12.46 -5.22
CA PRO A 92 5.45 -11.67 -4.44
C PRO A 92 6.61 -12.55 -3.98
N GLN A 93 7.84 -12.13 -4.23
CA GLN A 93 9.07 -12.80 -3.79
C GLN A 93 9.53 -12.26 -2.44
N ALA A 94 9.42 -10.95 -2.27
CA ALA A 94 9.73 -10.26 -1.02
C ALA A 94 8.72 -9.13 -0.77
N MET A 95 8.46 -8.87 0.51
CA MET A 95 7.61 -7.80 1.01
C MET A 95 8.37 -7.05 2.09
N THR A 96 8.70 -5.79 1.85
CA THR A 96 9.38 -4.94 2.82
C THR A 96 8.39 -3.94 3.39
N LEU A 97 8.18 -4.02 4.71
CA LEU A 97 7.36 -3.10 5.48
C LEU A 97 8.24 -1.98 6.04
N LYS A 98 7.83 -0.73 5.81
CA LYS A 98 8.48 0.47 6.36
C LYS A 98 7.42 1.40 6.90
N LYS A 99 7.40 1.66 8.21
CA LYS A 99 6.44 2.58 8.87
C LYS A 99 4.98 2.42 8.40
N ASP A 100 4.57 3.13 7.35
CA ASP A 100 3.23 3.19 6.75
C ASP A 100 3.18 2.70 5.28
N SER A 101 4.24 2.06 4.80
CA SER A 101 4.44 1.67 3.41
C SER A 101 4.84 0.20 3.27
N LEU A 102 4.28 -0.47 2.26
CA LEU A 102 4.63 -1.82 1.83
C LEU A 102 5.25 -1.77 0.43
N PHE A 103 6.41 -2.39 0.27
CA PHE A 103 7.07 -2.59 -1.01
C PHE A 103 7.07 -4.08 -1.37
N ILE A 104 6.44 -4.43 -2.47
CA ILE A 104 6.41 -5.80 -2.99
C ILE A 104 7.38 -5.91 -4.15
N THR A 105 8.26 -6.90 -4.12
CA THR A 105 9.13 -7.26 -5.27
C THR A 105 8.71 -8.60 -5.84
N LYS A 106 8.58 -8.69 -7.16
CA LYS A 106 8.22 -9.90 -7.92
C LYS A 106 9.39 -10.36 -8.80
N ALA A 107 9.29 -11.57 -9.33
CA ALA A 107 10.30 -12.09 -10.25
C ALA A 107 10.41 -11.20 -11.50
N GLY A 108 11.63 -10.97 -11.99
CA GLY A 108 11.89 -10.05 -13.10
C GLY A 108 11.98 -8.58 -12.69
N GLY A 109 12.05 -8.26 -11.40
CA GLY A 109 12.31 -6.91 -10.90
C GLY A 109 11.08 -5.98 -10.83
N TYR A 110 9.88 -6.49 -11.12
CA TYR A 110 8.64 -5.74 -10.95
C TYR A 110 8.42 -5.37 -9.48
N LYS A 111 8.07 -4.11 -9.23
CA LYS A 111 7.84 -3.57 -7.90
C LYS A 111 6.45 -2.95 -7.81
N GLU A 112 5.82 -3.14 -6.67
CA GLU A 112 4.57 -2.47 -6.29
C GLU A 112 4.76 -1.80 -4.93
N SER A 113 4.09 -0.68 -4.72
CA SER A 113 4.14 0.08 -3.48
C SER A 113 2.75 0.45 -3.03
N TYR A 114 2.46 0.26 -1.74
CA TYR A 114 1.16 0.57 -1.15
C TYR A 114 1.34 1.31 0.16
N LYS A 115 0.41 2.22 0.47
CA LYS A 115 0.20 2.66 1.85
C LYS A 115 -0.42 1.52 2.63
N ILE A 116 -0.02 1.35 3.88
CA ILE A 116 -0.49 0.28 4.76
C ILE A 116 -0.99 0.78 6.10
N LYS A 117 -1.86 -0.01 6.72
CA LYS A 117 -2.18 0.06 8.14
C LYS A 117 -2.30 -1.34 8.71
N TRP A 118 -2.06 -1.47 10.00
CA TRP A 118 -2.30 -2.69 10.75
C TRP A 118 -3.54 -2.52 11.62
N GLU A 119 -4.40 -3.52 11.62
CA GLU A 119 -5.48 -3.66 12.59
C GLU A 119 -5.32 -5.03 13.26
N LYS A 120 -4.77 -5.04 14.48
CA LYS A 120 -4.31 -6.27 15.15
C LYS A 120 -3.32 -7.02 14.24
N GLU A 121 -3.67 -8.25 13.86
CA GLU A 121 -2.85 -9.11 13.01
C GLU A 121 -3.12 -8.95 11.50
N ASP A 122 -4.09 -8.13 11.12
CA ASP A 122 -4.46 -7.93 9.73
C ASP A 122 -3.76 -6.71 9.13
N LEU A 123 -3.06 -6.94 8.03
CA LEU A 123 -2.42 -5.92 7.21
C LEU A 123 -3.38 -5.49 6.12
N PHE A 124 -3.61 -4.18 6.00
CA PHE A 124 -4.44 -3.58 4.96
C PHE A 124 -3.58 -2.75 4.02
N ILE A 125 -3.89 -2.79 2.72
CA ILE A 125 -3.33 -1.90 1.71
C ILE A 125 -4.38 -0.87 1.28
N TYR A 126 -3.97 0.36 1.02
CA TYR A 126 -4.82 1.38 0.44
C TYR A 126 -4.89 1.22 -1.08
N GLN A 127 -6.10 1.18 -1.64
CA GLN A 127 -6.33 1.15 -3.08
C GLN A 127 -6.82 2.51 -3.57
N ASP A 128 -5.96 3.26 -4.26
CA ASP A 128 -6.28 4.62 -4.74
C ASP A 128 -7.50 4.65 -5.69
N GLN A 129 -7.66 3.61 -6.52
CA GLN A 129 -8.77 3.49 -7.48
C GLN A 129 -10.15 3.48 -6.78
N ASN A 130 -10.24 2.76 -5.66
CA ASN A 130 -11.47 2.59 -4.90
C ASN A 130 -11.56 3.52 -3.68
N LYS A 131 -10.47 4.25 -3.40
CA LYS A 131 -10.27 5.08 -2.20
C LYS A 131 -10.57 4.32 -0.90
N ASP A 132 -10.20 3.05 -0.84
CA ASP A 132 -10.58 2.12 0.22
C ASP A 132 -9.41 1.28 0.72
N TRP A 133 -9.50 0.83 1.98
CA TRP A 133 -8.56 -0.10 2.60
C TRP A 133 -9.01 -1.53 2.34
N LYS A 134 -8.15 -2.33 1.70
CA LYS A 134 -8.40 -3.76 1.48
C LYS A 134 -7.48 -4.59 2.34
N HIS A 135 -8.06 -5.63 2.94
CA HIS A 135 -7.29 -6.64 3.65
C HIS A 135 -6.32 -7.29 2.67
N PHE A 136 -5.05 -7.31 3.03
CA PHE A 136 -3.96 -7.78 2.19
C PHE A 136 -3.41 -9.10 2.70
N ALA A 137 -3.06 -9.17 3.98
CA ALA A 137 -2.47 -10.37 4.57
C ALA A 137 -2.72 -10.41 6.06
N THR A 138 -2.48 -11.57 6.68
CA THR A 138 -2.58 -11.75 8.12
C THR A 138 -1.24 -12.24 8.65
N LYS A 139 -0.78 -11.66 9.75
CA LYS A 139 0.40 -12.11 10.49
C LYS A 139 -0.01 -13.12 11.56
N ASN A 140 0.82 -14.12 11.83
CA ASN A 140 0.59 -15.05 12.93
C ASN A 140 1.54 -14.80 14.11
N ASP A 141 1.32 -15.52 15.21
CA ASP A 141 2.13 -15.42 16.43
C ASP A 141 3.60 -15.81 16.24
N LYS A 142 3.93 -16.51 15.15
CA LYS A 142 5.29 -16.89 14.76
C LYS A 142 5.97 -15.82 13.90
N ASN A 143 5.36 -14.65 13.76
CA ASN A 143 5.82 -13.58 12.89
C ASN A 143 5.93 -14.03 11.43
N GLU A 144 5.00 -14.87 10.95
CA GLU A 144 4.87 -15.23 9.53
C GLU A 144 3.70 -14.46 8.92
N ILE A 145 3.83 -14.06 7.65
CA ILE A 145 2.73 -13.43 6.90
C ILE A 145 2.08 -14.47 5.99
N SER A 146 0.77 -14.61 6.13
CA SER A 146 -0.09 -15.41 5.25
C SER A 146 -0.81 -14.49 4.26
N LEU A 147 -0.52 -14.67 2.98
CA LEU A 147 -1.16 -13.93 1.87
C LEU A 147 -1.86 -14.91 0.94
N ASN A 148 -3.15 -14.69 0.67
CA ASN A 148 -3.80 -15.35 -0.45
C ASN A 148 -3.64 -14.49 -1.71
N ILE A 149 -3.31 -15.12 -2.82
CA ILE A 149 -3.41 -14.49 -4.14
C ILE A 149 -4.39 -15.27 -4.99
N ALA A 150 -5.05 -14.59 -5.91
CA ALA A 150 -5.73 -15.26 -7.02
C ALA A 150 -5.26 -14.77 -8.36
N LEU A 151 -5.15 -15.69 -9.30
CA LEU A 151 -4.93 -15.43 -10.72
C LEU A 151 -6.15 -15.90 -11.48
N TYR A 152 -6.54 -15.11 -12.48
CA TYR A 152 -7.63 -15.50 -13.36
C TYR A 152 -7.33 -15.19 -14.82
N ASN A 153 -7.93 -16.00 -15.70
CA ASN A 153 -8.03 -15.80 -17.14
C ASN A 153 -9.49 -16.03 -17.54
N SER A 154 -10.17 -14.97 -17.98
CA SER A 154 -11.56 -14.98 -18.43
C SER A 154 -11.63 -14.78 -19.93
N GLN A 155 -12.41 -15.61 -20.61
CA GLN A 155 -12.66 -15.47 -22.04
C GLN A 155 -14.16 -15.50 -22.35
N LEU A 156 -14.57 -14.63 -23.26
CA LEU A 156 -15.86 -14.68 -23.94
C LEU A 156 -15.57 -14.88 -25.42
N LYS A 157 -16.16 -15.92 -26.00
CA LYS A 157 -16.17 -16.15 -27.45
C LYS A 157 -17.61 -16.28 -27.89
N SER A 158 -18.01 -15.43 -28.81
CA SER A 158 -19.32 -15.44 -29.48
C SER A 158 -19.11 -15.13 -30.95
N GLU A 159 -20.14 -15.33 -31.77
CA GLU A 159 -20.08 -15.04 -33.21
C GLU A 159 -19.69 -13.59 -33.51
N ASN A 160 -20.08 -12.65 -32.65
CA ASN A 160 -19.93 -11.20 -32.88
C ASN A 160 -18.96 -10.50 -31.93
N SER A 161 -18.36 -11.22 -30.97
CA SER A 161 -17.51 -10.61 -29.95
C SER A 161 -16.55 -11.61 -29.31
N ASN A 162 -15.30 -11.18 -29.16
CA ASN A 162 -14.25 -11.87 -28.45
C ASN A 162 -13.69 -10.94 -27.37
N ALA A 163 -13.69 -11.39 -26.11
CA ALA A 163 -13.09 -10.65 -25.00
C ALA A 163 -12.16 -11.56 -24.20
N LEU A 164 -10.99 -11.05 -23.86
CA LEU A 164 -10.01 -11.70 -22.98
C LEU A 164 -9.68 -10.78 -21.82
N ARG A 165 -9.68 -11.32 -20.60
CA ARG A 165 -9.29 -10.60 -19.39
C ARG A 165 -8.42 -11.49 -18.52
N SER A 166 -7.34 -10.94 -18.01
CA SER A 166 -6.45 -11.63 -17.08
C SER A 166 -6.08 -10.67 -15.97
N GLY A 167 -6.07 -11.16 -14.73
CA GLY A 167 -5.74 -10.30 -13.60
C GLY A 167 -5.21 -11.08 -12.40
N GLN A 168 -4.75 -10.33 -11.41
CA GLN A 168 -4.31 -10.82 -10.11
C GLN A 168 -5.10 -10.06 -9.04
N LEU A 169 -5.44 -10.75 -7.96
CA LEU A 169 -6.04 -10.15 -6.76
C LEU A 169 -5.23 -10.54 -5.54
N TYR A 170 -5.12 -9.61 -4.59
CA TYR A 170 -4.62 -9.87 -3.25
C TYR A 170 -5.78 -10.11 -2.30
N ASN A 171 -5.65 -11.19 -1.54
CA ASN A 171 -6.60 -11.72 -0.57
C ASN A 171 -8.08 -11.69 -0.95
N PRO A 172 -8.46 -12.16 -2.16
CA PRO A 172 -9.86 -12.19 -2.55
C PRO A 172 -10.64 -13.17 -1.66
N SER A 173 -11.84 -12.78 -1.26
CA SER A 173 -12.72 -13.64 -0.47
C SER A 173 -13.20 -14.81 -1.31
N SER A 174 -13.64 -14.54 -2.55
CA SER A 174 -14.15 -15.55 -3.48
C SER A 174 -13.96 -15.13 -4.94
N ILE A 175 -14.29 -16.03 -5.87
CA ILE A 175 -14.36 -15.68 -7.29
C ILE A 175 -15.47 -14.65 -7.61
N ASN A 176 -16.48 -14.49 -6.75
CA ASN A 176 -17.54 -13.50 -6.94
C ASN A 176 -17.03 -12.06 -6.88
N ASP A 177 -15.84 -11.84 -6.30
CA ASP A 177 -15.13 -10.56 -6.31
C ASP A 177 -14.87 -10.07 -7.75
N ILE A 178 -14.84 -10.99 -8.74
CA ILE A 178 -14.73 -10.65 -10.17
C ILE A 178 -15.94 -11.04 -11.03
N LEU A 179 -16.78 -11.99 -10.59
CA LEU A 179 -17.93 -12.47 -11.37
C LEU A 179 -19.28 -11.81 -11.03
N SER A 180 -19.33 -10.95 -10.01
CA SER A 180 -20.57 -10.28 -9.56
C SER A 180 -21.29 -9.44 -10.64
N ASP A 181 -20.57 -8.99 -11.66
CA ASP A 181 -21.14 -8.35 -12.86
C ASP A 181 -21.63 -9.42 -13.84
N LYS A 182 -22.90 -9.34 -14.26
CA LYS A 182 -23.55 -10.28 -15.20
C LYS A 182 -22.74 -10.50 -16.49
N SER A 183 -22.11 -9.45 -17.02
CA SER A 183 -21.27 -9.55 -18.22
C SER A 183 -20.03 -10.40 -17.99
N ARG A 184 -19.49 -10.38 -16.76
CA ARG A 184 -18.32 -11.15 -16.34
C ARG A 184 -18.70 -12.58 -15.99
N ALA A 185 -19.85 -12.78 -15.36
CA ALA A 185 -20.40 -14.11 -15.08
C ALA A 185 -20.52 -14.97 -16.34
N ALA A 186 -20.91 -14.37 -17.48
CA ALA A 186 -21.03 -15.09 -18.75
C ALA A 186 -19.68 -15.60 -19.31
N MET A 187 -18.55 -15.04 -18.89
CA MET A 187 -17.22 -15.43 -19.35
C MET A 187 -16.79 -16.77 -18.76
N LYS A 188 -16.15 -17.61 -19.57
CA LYS A 188 -15.42 -18.78 -19.08
C LYS A 188 -14.18 -18.31 -18.35
N THR A 189 -14.14 -18.49 -17.03
CA THR A 189 -13.09 -17.98 -16.16
C THR A 189 -12.32 -19.13 -15.52
N ILE A 190 -11.05 -19.27 -15.87
CA ILE A 190 -10.13 -20.12 -15.12
C ILE A 190 -9.64 -19.30 -13.93
N TRP A 191 -9.76 -19.84 -12.73
CA TRP A 191 -9.43 -19.22 -11.45
C TRP A 191 -8.47 -20.10 -10.66
N LEU A 192 -7.40 -19.53 -10.14
CA LEU A 192 -6.40 -20.19 -9.29
C LEU A 192 -6.17 -19.34 -8.05
N LYS A 193 -6.56 -19.85 -6.87
CA LYS A 193 -6.31 -19.24 -5.56
C LYS A 193 -5.23 -20.02 -4.82
N ILE A 194 -4.20 -19.30 -4.39
CA ILE A 194 -3.01 -19.84 -3.73
C ILE A 194 -2.83 -19.13 -2.41
N LYS A 195 -2.58 -19.88 -1.34
CA LYS A 195 -2.08 -19.35 -0.06
C LYS A 195 -0.57 -19.39 -0.07
N ILE A 196 0.06 -18.29 0.31
CA ILE A 196 1.51 -18.15 0.36
C ILE A 196 1.91 -17.73 1.77
N ILE A 197 2.95 -18.38 2.30
CA ILE A 197 3.56 -18.06 3.58
C ILE A 197 4.88 -17.35 3.34
N TYR A 198 5.07 -16.25 4.07
CA TYR A 198 6.30 -15.49 4.09
C TYR A 198 6.88 -15.47 5.50
N VAL A 199 8.19 -15.62 5.59
CA VAL A 199 8.94 -15.60 6.86
C VAL A 199 9.86 -14.38 6.89
N PRO A 200 10.24 -13.86 8.06
CA PRO A 200 11.25 -12.80 8.15
C PRO A 200 12.54 -13.24 7.47
N GLU A 201 13.16 -12.35 6.70
CA GLU A 201 14.40 -12.65 5.96
C GLU A 201 15.51 -13.21 6.87
N ASN A 202 15.58 -12.70 8.09
CA ASN A 202 16.56 -13.04 9.12
C ASN A 202 16.45 -14.50 9.62
N VAL A 203 15.40 -15.23 9.25
CA VAL A 203 15.09 -16.59 9.73
C VAL A 203 15.50 -17.67 8.71
N LYS A 204 15.88 -17.30 7.48
CA LYS A 204 16.46 -18.26 6.52
C LYS A 204 17.93 -18.52 6.86
N SER A 205 18.19 -19.42 7.82
CA SER A 205 19.49 -20.07 8.03
C SER A 205 19.57 -21.38 7.26
#